data_AF-A0A4U7DT17-F1
#
_entry.id   AF-A0A4U7DT17-F1
#
_cell.length_a   1.000
_cell.length_b   1.000
_cell.length_c   1.000
_cell.angle_alpha   90.00
_cell.angle_beta   90.00
_cell.angle_gamma   90.00
#
_symmetry.space_group_name_H-M   'P 1'
#
loop_
_entity.id
_entity.type
_entity.pdbx_description
1 polymer ?
#
loop_
_entity_poly.entity_id
_entity_poly.type
_entity_poly.pdbx_seq_one_letter_code
_entity_poly.pdbx_strand_id
1 'polypeptide(L)'
;MTGNTISDTGRSDTGPDHTSPAERFAPGTFSIAAQDPETGAFGVAVSTALVGVGALCPFVSENAAVATQSYVNVSHGRNAVELADRGVSVSTACEALLADDPHDTYRQLHGVTAEDSFRYTGADCVDWAGDSAGDDYTVAGNMLDGADVIDAVSSGYADADGGFADRLIAALEAGQAAGGDKRGKISAALLIAGPEPKLYHNLRVDN
;
A
#
# COMPACT_ATOMS: atom_id res chain seq x y z
N MET A 1 9.96 -3.67 70.04
CA MET A 1 8.78 -4.20 69.34
C MET A 1 8.47 -3.26 68.18
N THR A 2 8.57 -3.82 66.98
CA THR A 2 8.41 -3.19 65.67
C THR A 2 6.93 -2.96 65.34
N GLY A 3 6.59 -1.81 64.78
CA GLY A 3 5.31 -1.54 64.15
C GLY A 3 5.53 -0.66 62.93
N ASN A 4 5.70 -1.29 61.76
CA ASN A 4 5.94 -0.64 60.48
C ASN A 4 4.58 -0.34 59.82
N THR A 5 4.29 0.92 59.55
CA THR A 5 3.08 1.35 58.82
C THR A 5 3.36 1.20 57.33
N ILE A 6 2.65 0.28 56.66
CA ILE A 6 2.71 0.12 55.20
C ILE A 6 1.82 1.19 54.58
N SER A 7 2.44 2.13 53.86
CA SER A 7 1.73 3.07 52.99
C SER A 7 1.30 2.34 51.71
N ASP A 8 -0.01 2.20 51.55
CA ASP A 8 -0.66 1.65 50.36
C ASP A 8 -0.50 2.62 49.18
N THR A 9 0.48 2.36 48.31
CA THR A 9 0.62 3.08 47.05
C THR A 9 -0.42 2.53 46.09
N GLY A 10 -1.50 3.30 45.90
CA GLY A 10 -2.56 3.01 44.94
C GLY A 10 -1.99 2.67 43.56
N ARG A 11 -2.09 1.39 43.19
CA ARG A 11 -2.04 0.98 41.79
C ARG A 11 -3.31 1.52 41.15
N SER A 12 -3.16 2.51 40.27
CA SER A 12 -4.18 2.85 39.30
C SER A 12 -4.35 1.64 38.37
N ASP A 13 -5.42 0.87 38.58
CA ASP A 13 -5.94 -0.07 37.59
C ASP A 13 -6.32 0.74 36.34
N THR A 14 -5.41 0.78 35.37
CA THR A 14 -5.75 1.16 34.01
C THR A 14 -6.63 0.04 33.46
N GLY A 15 -7.92 0.33 33.25
CA GLY A 15 -8.86 -0.58 32.61
C GLY A 15 -8.37 -1.09 31.24
N PRO A 16 -9.07 -2.04 30.62
CA PRO A 16 -8.64 -2.64 29.36
C PRO A 16 -8.41 -1.54 28.33
N ASP A 17 -7.21 -1.52 27.76
CA ASP A 17 -6.78 -0.57 26.76
C ASP A 17 -7.74 -0.60 25.56
N HIS A 18 -8.47 0.51 25.39
CA HIS A 18 -9.57 0.70 24.44
C HIS A 18 -9.10 1.04 23.02
N THR A 19 -7.79 0.99 22.74
CA THR A 19 -7.28 1.21 21.38
C THR A 19 -7.89 0.22 20.40
N SER A 20 -8.34 0.70 19.24
CA SER A 20 -8.94 -0.15 18.21
C SER A 20 -7.91 -1.18 17.70
N PRO A 21 -8.35 -2.35 17.19
CA PRO A 21 -7.44 -3.29 16.53
C PRO A 21 -6.58 -2.65 15.42
N ALA A 22 -7.08 -1.60 14.78
CA ALA A 22 -6.37 -0.83 13.76
C ALA A 22 -5.19 -0.04 14.34
N GLU A 23 -5.38 0.61 15.49
CA GLU A 23 -4.32 1.37 16.18
C GLU A 23 -3.16 0.47 16.65
N ARG A 24 -3.43 -0.83 16.87
CA ARG A 24 -2.40 -1.78 17.32
C ARG A 24 -1.58 -2.41 16.18
N PHE A 25 -2.05 -2.38 14.93
CA PHE A 25 -1.44 -3.17 13.85
C PHE A 25 -1.53 -2.60 12.44
N ALA A 26 -1.95 -1.34 12.23
CA ALA A 26 -1.87 -0.74 10.89
C ALA A 26 -0.40 -0.43 10.50
N PRO A 27 0.15 -1.03 9.44
CA PRO A 27 1.42 -0.61 8.86
C PRO A 27 1.26 0.71 8.14
N GLY A 28 2.09 1.72 8.39
CA GLY A 28 2.33 2.79 7.42
C GLY A 28 2.98 2.26 6.15
N THR A 29 2.50 2.74 5.01
CA THR A 29 2.85 2.23 3.68
C THR A 29 2.52 3.30 2.66
N PHE A 30 3.35 3.45 1.62
CA PHE A 30 2.95 4.12 0.39
C PHE A 30 3.35 3.26 -0.81
N SER A 31 2.51 3.31 -1.84
CA SER A 31 2.63 2.48 -3.02
C SER A 31 2.11 3.18 -4.27
N ILE A 32 2.64 2.75 -5.42
CA ILE A 32 2.16 3.11 -6.75
C ILE A 32 1.89 1.83 -7.54
N ALA A 33 0.75 1.77 -8.22
CA ALA A 33 0.41 0.77 -9.21
C ALA A 33 0.24 1.46 -10.56
N ALA A 34 0.95 1.01 -11.59
CA ALA A 34 1.04 1.70 -12.87
C ALA A 34 1.03 0.74 -14.06
N GLN A 35 0.62 1.26 -15.20
CA GLN A 35 0.89 0.71 -16.52
C GLN A 35 1.96 1.56 -17.21
N ASP A 36 2.85 0.91 -17.95
CA ASP A 36 3.71 1.56 -18.91
C ASP A 36 3.05 1.55 -20.30
N PRO A 37 2.57 2.70 -20.82
CA PRO A 37 1.86 2.74 -22.10
C PRO A 37 2.75 2.41 -23.30
N GLU A 38 4.08 2.52 -23.16
CA GLU A 38 5.02 2.20 -24.25
C GLU A 38 5.20 0.70 -24.44
N THR A 39 5.33 -0.05 -23.34
CA THR A 39 5.60 -1.49 -23.36
C THR A 39 4.37 -2.35 -23.07
N GLY A 40 3.31 -1.76 -22.51
CA GLY A 40 2.15 -2.46 -21.97
C GLY A 40 2.43 -3.18 -20.65
N ALA A 41 3.57 -2.95 -20.00
CA ALA A 41 3.90 -3.60 -18.74
C ALA A 41 3.11 -3.03 -17.56
N PHE A 42 2.80 -3.86 -16.58
CA PHE A 42 2.15 -3.50 -15.33
C PHE A 42 3.11 -3.66 -14.17
N GLY A 43 3.09 -2.70 -13.24
CA GLY A 43 4.04 -2.65 -12.15
C GLY A 43 3.45 -2.10 -10.86
N VAL A 44 3.91 -2.65 -9.74
CA VAL A 44 3.67 -2.10 -8.40
C VAL A 44 5.00 -1.86 -7.70
N ALA A 45 5.14 -0.69 -7.11
CA ALA A 45 6.24 -0.37 -6.20
C ALA A 45 5.68 0.08 -4.84
N VAL A 46 6.32 -0.34 -3.75
CA VAL A 46 5.85 -0.10 -2.38
C VAL A 46 7.01 0.07 -1.41
N SER A 47 6.83 0.91 -0.38
CA SER A 47 7.73 1.01 0.77
C SER A 47 6.96 1.13 2.10
N THR A 48 7.53 0.57 3.18
CA THR A 48 6.95 0.57 4.54
C THR A 48 8.04 0.44 5.62
N ALA A 49 7.69 0.81 6.84
CA ALA A 49 8.46 0.49 8.05
C ALA A 49 8.17 -0.89 8.65
N LEU A 50 7.56 -1.83 7.91
CA LEU A 50 7.50 -3.25 8.28
C LEU A 50 8.46 -4.10 7.45
N VAL A 51 8.75 -5.32 7.91
CA VAL A 51 9.55 -6.31 7.17
C VAL A 51 8.73 -6.99 6.08
N GLY A 52 9.36 -7.30 4.94
CA GLY A 52 8.80 -8.23 3.94
C GLY A 52 7.58 -7.76 3.15
N VAL A 53 7.41 -6.45 2.89
CA VAL A 53 6.21 -5.91 2.22
C VAL A 53 5.96 -6.49 0.83
N GLY A 54 7.01 -6.92 0.14
CA GLY A 54 6.90 -7.51 -1.20
C GLY A 54 6.11 -8.82 -1.24
N ALA A 55 5.90 -9.48 -0.11
CA ALA A 55 5.05 -10.67 -0.02
C ALA A 55 3.57 -10.35 0.23
N LEU A 56 3.25 -9.11 0.60
CA LEU A 56 1.94 -8.73 1.14
C LEU A 56 1.18 -7.78 0.21
N CYS A 57 1.88 -6.79 -0.36
CA CYS A 57 1.24 -5.66 -1.01
C CYS A 57 1.15 -5.76 -2.54
N PRO A 58 2.25 -6.02 -3.29
CA PRO A 58 2.23 -5.88 -4.74
C PRO A 58 1.72 -7.13 -5.46
N PHE A 59 0.77 -6.95 -6.38
CA PHE A 59 0.26 -7.97 -7.28
C PHE A 59 0.23 -7.43 -8.71
N VAL A 60 0.71 -8.22 -9.66
CA VAL A 60 0.68 -7.86 -11.08
C VAL A 60 0.30 -9.09 -11.90
N SER A 61 -0.31 -8.83 -13.04
CA SER A 61 -0.50 -9.78 -14.12
C SER A 61 -0.12 -9.15 -15.46
N GLU A 62 -0.40 -9.83 -16.58
CA GLU A 62 -0.20 -9.27 -17.91
C GLU A 62 -1.19 -8.14 -18.24
N ASN A 63 -2.28 -7.98 -17.45
CA ASN A 63 -3.35 -7.03 -17.73
C ASN A 63 -3.65 -6.05 -16.57
N ALA A 64 -2.99 -6.19 -15.42
CA ALA A 64 -3.28 -5.36 -14.25
C ALA A 64 -2.10 -5.24 -13.28
N ALA A 65 -2.08 -4.11 -12.56
CA ALA A 65 -1.30 -3.90 -11.34
C ALA A 65 -2.24 -3.53 -10.19
N VAL A 66 -2.14 -4.23 -9.06
CA VAL A 66 -2.97 -4.00 -7.88
C VAL A 66 -2.11 -4.05 -6.62
N ALA A 67 -2.32 -3.08 -5.73
CA ALA A 67 -1.70 -3.00 -4.42
C ALA A 67 -2.77 -3.07 -3.32
N THR A 68 -2.54 -3.94 -2.33
CA THR A 68 -3.35 -4.01 -1.10
C THR A 68 -2.50 -3.67 0.11
N GLN A 69 -2.98 -2.78 0.97
CA GLN A 69 -2.23 -2.31 2.15
C GLN A 69 -3.15 -1.87 3.29
N SER A 70 -2.58 -1.17 4.27
CA SER A 70 -3.18 -0.91 5.58
C SER A 70 -3.45 -2.23 6.32
N TYR A 71 -4.68 -2.56 6.69
CA TYR A 71 -5.01 -3.89 7.16
C TYR A 71 -5.01 -4.84 5.95
N VAL A 72 -3.87 -5.43 5.61
CA VAL A 72 -3.70 -6.20 4.36
C VAL A 72 -4.65 -7.40 4.27
N ASN A 73 -5.25 -7.60 3.10
CA ASN A 73 -5.86 -8.86 2.69
C ASN A 73 -5.23 -9.33 1.37
N VAL A 74 -4.23 -10.22 1.46
CA VAL A 74 -3.46 -10.77 0.32
C VAL A 74 -4.37 -11.33 -0.78
N SER A 75 -5.52 -11.89 -0.40
CA SER A 75 -6.47 -12.43 -1.37
C SER A 75 -7.10 -11.36 -2.25
N HIS A 76 -7.26 -10.11 -1.77
CA HIS A 76 -7.80 -9.02 -2.60
C HIS A 76 -6.89 -8.71 -3.77
N GLY A 77 -5.59 -8.52 -3.52
CA GLY A 77 -4.62 -8.27 -4.59
C GLY A 77 -4.53 -9.43 -5.59
N ARG A 78 -4.45 -10.68 -5.09
CA ARG A 78 -4.43 -11.87 -5.95
C ARG A 78 -5.68 -12.01 -6.81
N ASN A 79 -6.86 -11.90 -6.20
CA ASN A 79 -8.12 -12.12 -6.89
C ASN A 79 -8.41 -10.98 -7.87
N ALA A 80 -8.03 -9.74 -7.54
CA ALA A 80 -8.23 -8.60 -8.43
C ALA A 80 -7.47 -8.76 -9.74
N VAL A 81 -6.18 -9.13 -9.70
CA VAL A 81 -5.41 -9.37 -10.94
C VAL A 81 -5.88 -10.60 -11.70
N GLU A 82 -6.32 -11.67 -11.01
CA GLU A 82 -6.91 -12.86 -11.66
C GLU A 82 -8.23 -12.53 -12.37
N LEU A 83 -9.07 -11.70 -11.77
CA LEU A 83 -10.32 -11.24 -12.38
C LEU A 83 -10.06 -10.32 -13.58
N ALA A 84 -9.05 -9.45 -13.49
CA ALA A 84 -8.61 -8.60 -14.60
C ALA A 84 -8.12 -9.42 -15.79
N ASP A 85 -7.32 -10.46 -15.57
CA ASP A 85 -6.89 -11.39 -16.62
C ASP A 85 -8.05 -12.15 -17.29
N ARG A 86 -9.19 -12.24 -16.61
CA ARG A 86 -10.43 -12.84 -17.14
C ARG A 86 -11.35 -11.81 -17.81
N GLY A 87 -10.92 -10.56 -17.93
CA GLY A 87 -11.65 -9.47 -18.59
C GLY A 87 -12.68 -8.77 -17.70
N VAL A 88 -12.63 -8.94 -16.38
CA VAL A 88 -13.42 -8.13 -15.44
C VAL A 88 -12.66 -6.83 -15.20
N SER A 89 -13.34 -5.67 -15.21
CA SER A 89 -12.65 -4.41 -14.93
C SER A 89 -12.10 -4.39 -13.49
N VAL A 90 -10.97 -3.73 -13.27
CA VAL A 90 -10.34 -3.67 -11.93
C VAL A 90 -11.28 -3.01 -10.93
N SER A 91 -12.05 -1.99 -11.34
CA SER A 91 -13.04 -1.37 -10.48
C SER A 91 -14.12 -2.35 -10.02
N THR A 92 -14.75 -3.09 -10.95
CA THR A 92 -15.78 -4.08 -10.59
C THR A 92 -15.20 -5.21 -9.74
N ALA A 93 -13.99 -5.68 -10.04
CA ALA A 93 -13.33 -6.72 -9.25
C ALA A 93 -13.06 -6.25 -7.82
N CYS A 94 -12.44 -5.08 -7.65
CA CYS A 94 -12.09 -4.53 -6.35
C CYS A 94 -13.33 -4.16 -5.50
N GLU A 95 -14.36 -3.56 -6.11
CA GLU A 95 -15.63 -3.27 -5.43
C GLU A 95 -16.29 -4.54 -4.89
N ALA A 96 -16.35 -5.59 -5.70
CA ALA A 96 -16.94 -6.86 -5.28
C ALA A 96 -16.15 -7.52 -4.13
N LEU A 97 -14.82 -7.44 -4.17
CA LEU A 97 -13.96 -7.97 -3.11
C LEU A 97 -14.12 -7.20 -1.80
N LEU A 98 -14.20 -5.86 -1.86
CA LEU A 98 -14.42 -5.02 -0.68
C LEU A 98 -15.82 -5.22 -0.10
N ALA A 99 -16.85 -5.36 -0.95
CA ALA A 99 -18.22 -5.59 -0.50
C ALA A 99 -18.41 -6.91 0.28
N ASP A 100 -17.54 -7.90 0.05
CA ASP A 100 -17.53 -9.19 0.77
C ASP A 100 -16.59 -9.20 1.99
N ASP A 101 -15.79 -8.13 2.21
CA ASP A 101 -14.86 -8.04 3.33
C ASP A 101 -15.49 -7.32 4.53
N PRO A 102 -15.75 -7.99 5.67
CA PRO A 102 -16.31 -7.35 6.85
C PRO A 102 -15.36 -6.35 7.54
N HIS A 103 -14.13 -6.21 7.05
CA HIS A 103 -13.14 -5.23 7.52
C HIS A 103 -12.74 -4.26 6.40
N ASP A 104 -13.57 -4.07 5.37
CA ASP A 104 -13.33 -3.17 4.24
C ASP A 104 -12.87 -1.77 4.70
N THR A 105 -13.49 -1.22 5.75
CA THR A 105 -13.16 0.11 6.28
C THR A 105 -11.72 0.23 6.80
N TYR A 106 -11.01 -0.87 7.05
CA TYR A 106 -9.60 -0.87 7.45
C TYR A 106 -8.62 -1.12 6.28
N ARG A 107 -9.15 -1.37 5.07
CA ARG A 107 -8.35 -1.72 3.89
C ARG A 107 -7.95 -0.47 3.12
N GLN A 108 -6.82 -0.58 2.43
CA GLN A 108 -6.52 0.24 1.27
C GLN A 108 -6.26 -0.68 0.09
N LEU A 109 -6.91 -0.39 -1.04
CA LEU A 109 -6.85 -1.19 -2.26
C LEU A 109 -6.87 -0.25 -3.45
N HIS A 110 -5.86 -0.34 -4.31
CA HIS A 110 -5.81 0.45 -5.54
C HIS A 110 -5.13 -0.31 -6.66
N GLY A 111 -5.40 0.07 -7.90
CA GLY A 111 -4.83 -0.61 -9.05
C GLY A 111 -5.27 -0.01 -10.38
N VAL A 112 -4.65 -0.51 -11.44
CA VAL A 112 -4.88 -0.08 -12.82
C VAL A 112 -4.92 -1.28 -13.76
N THR A 113 -5.70 -1.15 -14.82
CA THR A 113 -5.56 -1.86 -16.09
C THR A 113 -5.29 -0.84 -17.20
N ALA A 114 -5.23 -1.29 -18.44
CA ALA A 114 -5.10 -0.40 -19.60
C ALA A 114 -6.28 0.55 -19.83
N GLU A 115 -7.43 0.27 -19.23
CA GLU A 115 -8.70 0.95 -19.54
C GLU A 115 -9.40 1.50 -18.30
N ASP A 116 -8.97 1.10 -17.10
CA ASP A 116 -9.68 1.36 -15.85
C ASP A 116 -8.69 1.51 -14.69
N SER A 117 -9.08 2.28 -13.69
CA SER A 117 -8.32 2.45 -12.45
C SER A 117 -9.26 2.46 -11.26
N PHE A 118 -8.80 1.88 -10.15
CA PHE A 118 -9.55 1.79 -8.91
C PHE A 118 -8.73 2.29 -7.74
N ARG A 119 -9.39 2.98 -6.80
CA ARG A 119 -8.80 3.39 -5.53
C ARG A 119 -9.85 3.33 -4.44
N TYR A 120 -9.43 2.84 -3.29
CA TYR A 120 -10.22 2.84 -2.08
C TYR A 120 -9.31 3.00 -0.87
N THR A 121 -9.62 4.00 -0.04
CA THR A 121 -9.07 4.17 1.30
C THR A 121 -10.23 4.06 2.29
N GLY A 122 -10.21 2.99 3.09
CA GLY A 122 -11.24 2.75 4.09
C GLY A 122 -11.22 3.80 5.20
N ALA A 123 -12.40 4.11 5.73
CA ALA A 123 -12.59 5.19 6.71
C ALA A 123 -11.88 4.97 8.06
N ASP A 124 -11.53 3.73 8.39
CA ASP A 124 -10.82 3.35 9.61
C ASP A 124 -9.31 3.10 9.38
N CYS A 125 -8.76 3.52 8.23
CA CYS A 125 -7.31 3.57 8.04
C CYS A 125 -6.69 4.55 9.04
N VAL A 126 -5.66 4.10 9.76
CA VAL A 126 -5.03 4.86 10.84
C VAL A 126 -4.18 6.00 10.30
N ASP A 127 -4.13 7.09 11.07
CA ASP A 127 -3.32 8.29 10.79
C ASP A 127 -3.74 8.98 9.47
N TRP A 128 -2.87 9.81 8.90
CA TRP A 128 -3.12 10.36 7.58
C TRP A 128 -3.08 9.22 6.55
N ALA A 129 -4.17 9.06 5.81
CA ALA A 129 -4.30 8.13 4.71
C ALA A 129 -5.01 8.81 3.54
N GLY A 130 -4.61 8.45 2.33
CA GLY A 130 -5.18 9.00 1.11
C GLY A 130 -4.67 8.30 -0.13
N ASP A 131 -5.25 8.67 -1.26
CA ASP A 131 -4.97 8.08 -2.56
C ASP A 131 -5.19 9.10 -3.68
N SER A 132 -4.48 8.92 -4.80
CA SER A 132 -4.57 9.75 -6.00
C SER A 132 -4.46 8.87 -7.26
N ALA A 133 -4.92 9.39 -8.41
CA ALA A 133 -4.76 8.75 -9.71
C ALA A 133 -4.19 9.74 -10.72
N GLY A 134 -3.36 9.24 -11.63
CA GLY A 134 -3.03 9.87 -12.90
C GLY A 134 -3.65 9.10 -14.06
N ASP A 135 -3.14 9.31 -15.27
CA ASP A 135 -3.69 8.68 -16.47
C ASP A 135 -3.48 7.15 -16.48
N ASP A 136 -2.25 6.70 -16.20
CA ASP A 136 -1.87 5.28 -16.27
C ASP A 136 -1.44 4.70 -14.92
N TYR A 137 -1.73 5.39 -13.81
CA TYR A 137 -1.28 4.97 -12.47
C TYR A 137 -2.21 5.40 -11.34
N THR A 138 -2.10 4.70 -10.22
CA THR A 138 -2.73 5.03 -8.94
C THR A 138 -1.70 5.01 -7.83
N VAL A 139 -1.86 5.90 -6.87
CA VAL A 139 -1.02 5.99 -5.66
C VAL A 139 -1.93 5.90 -4.45
N ALA A 140 -1.47 5.20 -3.42
CA ALA A 140 -2.14 5.22 -2.12
C ALA A 140 -1.12 5.14 -0.99
N GLY A 141 -1.53 5.61 0.18
CA GLY A 141 -0.74 5.43 1.39
C GLY A 141 -1.53 5.70 2.66
N ASN A 142 -1.00 5.17 3.75
CA ASN A 142 -1.57 5.24 5.08
C ASN A 142 -0.46 5.41 6.12
N MET A 143 -0.79 6.02 7.27
CA MET A 143 0.19 6.40 8.30
C MET A 143 1.40 7.16 7.70
N LEU A 144 1.10 8.08 6.79
CA LEU A 144 2.09 9.00 6.19
C LEU A 144 2.18 10.29 6.98
N ASP A 145 3.28 11.02 6.82
CA ASP A 145 3.44 12.34 7.43
C ASP A 145 2.36 13.36 6.97
N GLY A 146 1.92 13.25 5.72
CA GLY A 146 0.82 14.06 5.17
C GLY A 146 0.57 13.83 3.68
N ALA A 147 -0.31 14.66 3.10
CA ALA A 147 -0.71 14.59 1.68
C ALA A 147 0.45 14.78 0.70
N ASP A 148 1.43 15.57 1.09
CA ASP A 148 2.63 15.85 0.30
C ASP A 148 3.38 14.57 -0.10
N VAL A 149 3.25 13.47 0.67
CA VAL A 149 3.85 12.18 0.30
C VAL A 149 3.16 11.59 -0.94
N ILE A 150 1.83 11.62 -1.02
CA ILE A 150 1.08 11.11 -2.19
C ILE A 150 1.36 11.97 -3.42
N ASP A 151 1.41 13.29 -3.24
CA ASP A 151 1.73 14.23 -4.31
C ASP A 151 3.17 14.04 -4.82
N ALA A 152 4.12 13.79 -3.92
CA ALA A 152 5.50 13.51 -4.26
C ALA A 152 5.67 12.17 -4.99
N VAL A 153 4.98 11.11 -4.58
CA VAL A 153 5.01 9.83 -5.31
C VAL A 153 4.44 9.99 -6.72
N SER A 154 3.31 10.71 -6.84
CA SER A 154 2.65 10.96 -8.13
C SER A 154 3.54 11.77 -9.09
N SER A 155 4.07 12.90 -8.64
CA SER A 155 4.99 13.74 -9.42
C SER A 155 6.32 13.05 -9.70
N GLY A 156 6.87 12.33 -8.72
CA GLY A 156 8.10 11.55 -8.88
C GLY A 156 7.99 10.46 -9.96
N TYR A 157 6.82 9.85 -10.14
CA TYR A 157 6.57 8.94 -11.27
C TYR A 157 6.41 9.70 -12.59
N ALA A 158 5.56 10.74 -12.58
CA ALA A 158 5.16 11.46 -13.80
C ALA A 158 6.31 12.27 -14.44
N ASP A 159 7.19 12.83 -13.62
CA ASP A 159 8.29 13.70 -14.05
C ASP A 159 9.60 12.93 -14.27
N ALA A 160 9.65 11.63 -13.94
CA ALA A 160 10.86 10.83 -14.05
C ALA A 160 11.17 10.42 -15.49
N ASP A 161 12.44 10.61 -15.86
CA ASP A 161 13.02 10.02 -17.07
C ASP A 161 13.43 8.55 -16.83
N GLY A 162 13.61 7.81 -17.91
CA GLY A 162 14.13 6.43 -17.88
C GLY A 162 13.09 5.36 -18.17
N GLY A 163 13.45 4.11 -17.91
CA GLY A 163 12.56 2.98 -18.14
C GLY A 163 11.47 2.88 -17.07
N PHE A 164 10.48 2.01 -17.29
CA PHE A 164 9.36 1.84 -16.37
C PHE A 164 9.79 1.54 -14.92
N ALA A 165 10.79 0.69 -14.73
CA ALA A 165 11.34 0.38 -13.41
C ALA A 165 12.00 1.61 -12.75
N ASP A 166 12.70 2.45 -13.52
CA ASP A 166 13.36 3.66 -13.02
C ASP A 166 12.32 4.66 -12.53
N ARG A 167 11.23 4.88 -13.29
CA ARG A 167 10.13 5.77 -12.89
C ARG A 167 9.43 5.29 -11.63
N LEU A 168 9.20 3.97 -11.49
CA LEU A 168 8.64 3.38 -10.27
C LEU A 168 9.57 3.56 -9.06
N ILE A 169 10.89 3.44 -9.24
CA ILE A 169 11.87 3.70 -8.18
C ILE A 169 11.88 5.19 -7.82
N ALA A 170 11.88 6.09 -8.80
CA ALA A 170 11.84 7.53 -8.58
C ALA A 170 10.60 7.96 -7.77
N ALA A 171 9.45 7.33 -8.04
CA ALA A 171 8.23 7.52 -7.25
C ALA A 171 8.44 7.17 -5.76
N LEU A 172 9.10 6.04 -5.48
CA LEU A 172 9.41 5.64 -4.10
C LEU A 172 10.41 6.60 -3.42
N GLU A 173 11.43 7.04 -4.14
CA GLU A 173 12.42 8.00 -3.65
C GLU A 173 11.79 9.36 -3.32
N ALA A 174 10.90 9.85 -4.19
CA ALA A 174 10.18 11.10 -3.98
C ALA A 174 9.24 11.02 -2.77
N GLY A 175 8.44 9.95 -2.65
CA GLY A 175 7.59 9.71 -1.48
C GLY A 175 8.38 9.65 -0.18
N GLN A 176 9.53 8.98 -0.20
CA GLN A 176 10.41 8.90 0.96
C GLN A 176 11.01 10.27 1.34
N ALA A 177 11.38 11.08 0.35
CA ALA A 177 11.94 12.42 0.58
C ALA A 177 10.89 13.41 1.13
N ALA A 178 9.61 13.22 0.79
CA ALA A 178 8.49 14.01 1.29
C ALA A 178 8.00 13.60 2.70
N GLY A 179 8.59 12.56 3.30
CA GLY A 179 8.30 12.14 4.68
C GLY A 179 8.08 10.63 4.81
N GLY A 180 7.48 10.00 3.79
CA GLY A 180 7.21 8.56 3.76
C GLY A 180 6.33 8.05 4.92
N ASP A 181 6.57 6.80 5.32
CA ASP A 181 6.00 6.22 6.55
C ASP A 181 6.60 6.93 7.77
N LYS A 182 5.75 7.43 8.67
CA LYS A 182 6.15 8.18 9.88
C LYS A 182 7.15 7.43 10.77
N ARG A 183 7.25 6.10 10.63
CA ARG A 183 8.11 5.23 11.45
C ARG A 183 9.47 4.97 10.81
N GLY A 184 9.71 5.41 9.58
CA GLY A 184 10.95 5.22 8.83
C GLY A 184 10.82 4.22 7.68
N LYS A 185 11.95 3.63 7.24
CA LYS A 185 12.00 2.66 6.14
C LYS A 185 12.65 1.36 6.58
N ILE A 186 11.97 0.24 6.35
CA ILE A 186 12.47 -1.10 6.66
C ILE A 186 12.44 -2.00 5.42
N SER A 187 11.33 -2.02 4.69
CA SER A 187 11.25 -2.81 3.46
C SER A 187 10.69 -2.02 2.27
N ALA A 188 11.05 -2.50 1.08
CA ALA A 188 10.57 -2.01 -0.19
C ALA A 188 10.51 -3.14 -1.21
N ALA A 189 9.59 -3.04 -2.16
CA ALA A 189 9.49 -3.98 -3.26
C ALA A 189 9.10 -3.29 -4.56
N LEU A 190 9.58 -3.85 -5.66
CA LEU A 190 9.17 -3.53 -7.02
C LEU A 190 8.84 -4.85 -7.72
N LEU A 191 7.62 -4.93 -8.24
CA LEU A 191 7.12 -6.07 -8.98
C LEU A 191 6.57 -5.61 -10.32
N ILE A 192 7.12 -6.12 -11.43
CA ILE A 192 6.69 -5.81 -12.80
C ILE A 192 6.39 -7.11 -13.54
N ALA A 193 5.30 -7.10 -14.31
CA ALA A 193 4.98 -8.08 -15.33
C ALA A 193 4.71 -7.36 -16.66
N GLY A 194 5.40 -7.76 -17.73
CA GLY A 194 5.19 -7.22 -19.08
C GLY A 194 4.78 -8.27 -20.10
N PRO A 195 4.19 -7.85 -21.24
CA PRO A 195 3.93 -8.72 -22.38
C PRO A 195 5.24 -9.21 -23.03
N GLU A 196 5.15 -10.14 -23.98
CA GLU A 196 6.31 -10.83 -24.55
C GLU A 196 7.41 -9.90 -25.12
N PRO A 197 8.71 -10.17 -24.84
CA PRO A 197 9.20 -11.23 -23.94
C PRO A 197 8.83 -10.91 -22.50
N LYS A 198 8.29 -11.90 -21.76
CA LYS A 198 7.74 -11.67 -20.43
C LYS A 198 8.80 -11.06 -19.51
N LEU A 199 8.69 -9.76 -19.25
CA LEU A 199 9.56 -9.05 -18.33
C LEU A 199 9.03 -9.29 -16.92
N TYR A 200 9.83 -9.98 -16.10
CA TYR A 200 9.54 -10.18 -14.68
C TYR A 200 10.65 -9.54 -13.86
N HIS A 201 10.38 -8.38 -13.30
CA HIS A 201 11.22 -7.80 -12.25
C HIS A 201 10.55 -8.04 -10.92
N ASN A 202 11.24 -8.75 -10.02
CA ASN A 202 10.78 -8.98 -8.64
C ASN A 202 11.95 -8.65 -7.72
N LEU A 203 12.04 -7.36 -7.36
CA LEU A 203 13.08 -6.82 -6.50
C LEU A 203 12.48 -6.62 -5.11
N ARG A 204 13.18 -7.12 -4.09
CA ARG A 204 12.73 -7.02 -2.69
C ARG A 204 13.91 -6.68 -1.80
N VAL A 205 13.69 -5.70 -0.92
CA VAL A 205 14.52 -5.41 0.25
C VAL A 205 13.62 -5.66 1.44
N ASP A 206 13.85 -6.73 2.19
CA ASP A 206 12.91 -7.19 3.22
C ASP A 206 13.27 -6.72 4.66
N ASN A 207 14.48 -6.17 4.89
CA ASN A 207 14.94 -5.56 6.16
C ASN A 207 16.26 -4.79 6.00
#